data_AF-A0A1C5PA87-F1
#
_entry.id   AF-A0A1C5PA87-F1
#
_cell.length_a   1.000
_cell.length_b   1.000
_cell.length_c   1.000
_cell.angle_alpha   90.00
_cell.angle_beta   90.00
_cell.angle_gamma   90.00
#
_symmetry.space_group_name_H-M   'P 1'
#
loop_
_entity.id
_entity.type
_entity.pdbx_description
1 polymer ?
#
loop_
_entity_poly.entity_id
_entity_poly.type
_entity_poly.pdbx_seq_one_letter_code
_entity_poly.pdbx_strand_id
1 'polypeptide(L)'
;MEVFTCEDSFEGMMTCVYEAWASRAGHSNVRLMLEPVEELELFCSYHHVERDSEKARKVVSSIRRKISEQAFRMVYGASLSCQREKLDAIYRFLILGFHVGAEAVDLLGNEWVNRVFQLDRKVKNEAHYFREFTRFSSVEGREILWAKIQPKSEILTLLAPNFSDRMPSEAWIIVDEGRMTAAVHPPDEEFYLTKITGEELNAMERSYEVSDPYVGLWKSFFHAIGIEQRRNPKCQRTMMPLWYRRNMTEFREENSGGVRAKGNG
;
A
#
# COMPACT_ATOMS: atom_id res chain seq x y z
N MET A 1 8.93 29.39 -10.25
CA MET A 1 8.21 28.11 -10.39
C MET A 1 7.38 27.94 -9.13
N GLU A 2 6.09 27.66 -9.24
CA GLU A 2 5.22 27.50 -8.09
C GLU A 2 5.13 26.01 -7.74
N VAL A 3 5.51 25.64 -6.52
CA VAL A 3 5.54 24.27 -6.03
C VAL A 3 4.49 24.11 -4.94
N PHE A 4 3.46 23.31 -5.21
CA PHE A 4 2.44 22.98 -4.22
C PHE A 4 2.81 21.68 -3.51
N THR A 5 2.76 21.68 -2.19
CA THR A 5 3.16 20.56 -1.35
C THR A 5 2.02 20.08 -0.49
N CYS A 6 1.94 18.78 -0.21
CA CYS A 6 0.93 18.22 0.70
C CYS A 6 1.42 16.95 1.39
N GLU A 7 0.70 16.54 2.44
CA GLU A 7 0.87 15.23 3.07
C GLU A 7 0.61 14.09 2.06
N ASP A 8 1.29 12.97 2.23
CA ASP A 8 1.08 11.75 1.44
C ASP A 8 -0.22 11.03 1.84
N SER A 9 -1.35 11.62 1.45
CA SER A 9 -2.68 11.04 1.55
C SER A 9 -3.47 11.32 0.27
N PHE A 10 -4.42 10.44 -0.08
CA PHE A 10 -5.25 10.65 -1.27
C PHE A 10 -6.02 11.98 -1.22
N GLU A 11 -6.56 12.33 -0.05
CA GLU A 11 -7.27 13.58 0.16
C GLU A 11 -6.35 14.81 0.00
N GLY A 12 -5.15 14.77 0.59
CA GLY A 12 -4.13 15.82 0.44
C GLY A 12 -3.72 16.00 -1.02
N MET A 13 -3.44 14.91 -1.72
CA MET A 13 -3.07 14.92 -3.14
C MET A 13 -4.17 15.52 -4.03
N MET A 14 -5.43 15.13 -3.84
CA MET A 14 -6.54 15.69 -4.63
C MET A 14 -6.80 17.17 -4.30
N THR A 15 -6.60 17.59 -3.05
CA THR A 15 -6.68 19.00 -2.66
C THR A 15 -5.55 19.81 -3.30
N CYS A 16 -4.33 19.28 -3.30
CA CYS A 16 -3.16 19.88 -3.94
C CYS A 16 -3.36 20.07 -5.45
N VAL A 17 -3.93 19.07 -6.13
CA VAL A 17 -4.35 19.19 -7.54
C VAL A 17 -5.36 20.30 -7.76
N TYR A 18 -6.34 20.46 -6.86
CA TYR A 18 -7.34 21.52 -6.94
C TYR A 18 -6.69 22.92 -6.84
N GLU A 19 -5.84 23.14 -5.82
CA GLU A 19 -5.17 24.42 -5.59
C GLU A 19 -4.22 24.78 -6.73
N ALA A 20 -3.44 23.80 -7.20
CA ALA A 20 -2.58 23.94 -8.37
C ALA A 20 -3.37 24.43 -9.60
N TRP A 21 -4.57 23.86 -9.83
CA TRP A 21 -5.46 24.29 -10.91
C TRP A 21 -6.05 25.68 -10.70
N ALA A 22 -6.41 26.01 -9.45
CA ALA A 22 -7.02 27.28 -9.07
C ALA A 22 -6.04 28.46 -9.14
N SER A 23 -4.74 28.19 -8.98
CA SER A 23 -3.67 29.21 -9.03
C SER A 23 -3.58 29.96 -10.35
N ARG A 24 -3.99 29.34 -11.46
CA ARG A 24 -3.88 29.87 -12.84
C ARG A 24 -2.46 30.33 -13.23
N ALA A 25 -1.42 29.85 -12.55
CA ALA A 25 -0.01 30.17 -12.84
C ALA A 25 0.51 29.56 -14.16
N GLY A 26 -0.32 28.75 -14.83
CA GLY A 26 0.01 27.99 -16.03
C GLY A 26 0.62 26.63 -15.68
N HIS A 27 0.09 25.56 -16.28
CA HIS A 27 0.48 24.20 -15.92
C HIS A 27 1.99 23.90 -16.06
N SER A 28 2.69 24.57 -16.98
CA SER A 28 4.14 24.44 -17.14
C SER A 28 4.97 25.05 -16.01
N ASN A 29 4.40 26.01 -15.27
CA ASN A 29 5.07 26.74 -14.19
C ASN A 29 4.65 26.24 -12.79
N VAL A 30 3.89 25.14 -12.74
CA VAL A 30 3.38 24.52 -11.53
C VAL A 30 3.95 23.11 -11.42
N ARG A 31 4.42 22.76 -10.23
CA ARG A 31 4.87 21.41 -9.86
C ARG A 31 4.22 21.00 -8.55
N LEU A 32 3.88 19.73 -8.40
CA LEU A 32 3.32 19.22 -7.16
C LEU A 32 4.29 18.24 -6.50
N MET A 33 4.43 18.31 -5.18
CA MET A 33 5.36 17.48 -4.42
C MET A 33 4.73 16.98 -3.13
N LEU A 34 5.19 15.82 -2.67
CA LEU A 34 4.80 15.28 -1.37
C LEU A 34 5.77 15.73 -0.29
N GLU A 35 5.24 15.99 0.90
CA GLU A 35 6.01 16.33 2.09
C GLU A 35 6.49 15.07 2.82
N PRO A 36 7.63 15.15 3.56
CA PRO A 36 8.52 16.30 3.68
C PRO A 36 9.33 16.52 2.41
N VAL A 37 9.55 17.78 2.01
CA VAL A 37 10.43 18.09 0.87
C VAL A 37 11.89 17.91 1.31
N GLU A 38 12.60 16.96 0.70
CA GLU A 38 13.97 16.61 1.08
C GLU A 38 14.98 17.69 0.66
N GLU A 39 14.81 18.26 -0.53
CA GLU A 39 15.71 19.26 -1.09
C GLU A 39 14.90 20.41 -1.71
N LEU A 40 15.20 21.64 -1.31
CA LEU A 40 14.60 22.85 -1.87
C LEU A 40 15.34 23.25 -3.14
N GLU A 41 14.59 23.54 -4.20
CA GLU A 41 15.12 24.02 -5.47
C GLU A 41 15.21 25.56 -5.48
N LEU A 42 16.29 26.09 -6.04
CA LEU A 42 16.44 27.54 -6.22
C LEU A 42 15.36 28.09 -7.16
N PHE A 43 14.91 29.32 -6.91
CA PHE A 43 13.88 30.02 -7.70
C PHE A 43 12.48 29.36 -7.70
N CYS A 44 12.20 28.52 -6.70
CA CYS A 44 10.88 27.94 -6.45
C CYS A 44 10.19 28.59 -5.24
N SER A 45 8.89 28.85 -5.38
CA SER A 45 8.00 29.25 -4.29
C SER A 45 7.27 28.01 -3.81
N TYR A 46 7.33 27.70 -2.51
CA TYR A 46 6.70 26.51 -1.93
C TYR A 46 5.41 26.88 -1.19
N HIS A 47 4.33 26.16 -1.48
CA HIS A 47 2.99 26.40 -0.95
C HIS A 47 2.45 25.11 -0.34
N HIS A 48 2.42 25.06 0.99
CA HIS A 48 1.76 23.98 1.70
C HIS A 48 0.24 24.03 1.49
N VAL A 49 -0.33 22.89 1.13
CA VAL A 49 -1.77 22.70 0.94
C VAL A 49 -2.32 21.77 2.00
N GLU A 50 -3.15 22.35 2.86
CA GLU A 50 -3.95 21.60 3.83
C GLU A 50 -5.04 20.79 3.13
N ARG A 51 -5.31 19.59 3.66
CA ARG A 51 -6.32 18.67 3.13
C ARG A 51 -7.73 19.21 3.33
N ASP A 52 -8.53 19.16 2.26
CA ASP A 52 -9.91 19.66 2.22
C ASP A 52 -10.81 18.66 1.49
N SER A 53 -11.70 18.01 2.25
CA SER A 53 -12.57 16.97 1.72
C SER A 53 -13.51 17.47 0.63
N GLU A 54 -13.93 18.74 0.66
CA GLU A 54 -14.81 19.30 -0.37
C GLU A 54 -14.07 19.47 -1.69
N LYS A 55 -12.86 20.03 -1.66
CA LYS A 55 -12.00 20.19 -2.84
C LYS A 55 -11.59 18.83 -3.43
N ALA A 56 -11.20 17.88 -2.58
CA ALA A 56 -10.88 16.52 -3.00
C ALA A 56 -12.06 15.86 -3.73
N ARG A 57 -13.29 15.96 -3.19
CA ARG A 57 -14.50 15.44 -3.85
C ARG A 57 -14.80 16.12 -5.19
N LYS A 58 -14.55 17.43 -5.32
CA LYS A 58 -14.71 18.15 -6.60
C LYS A 58 -13.75 17.63 -7.67
N VAL A 59 -12.50 17.33 -7.30
CA VAL A 59 -11.52 16.73 -8.23
C VAL A 59 -11.96 15.32 -8.64
N VAL A 60 -12.29 14.47 -7.67
CA VAL A 60 -12.74 13.09 -7.93
C VAL A 60 -13.96 13.05 -8.85
N SER A 61 -14.98 13.86 -8.56
CA SER A 61 -16.18 13.94 -9.40
C SER A 61 -15.89 14.46 -10.80
N SER A 62 -14.95 15.41 -10.93
CA SER A 62 -14.51 15.92 -12.24
C SER A 62 -13.81 14.85 -13.06
N ILE A 63 -12.91 14.06 -12.46
CA ILE A 63 -12.20 12.96 -13.12
C ILE A 63 -13.22 11.95 -13.68
N ARG A 64 -14.13 11.47 -12.83
CA ARG A 64 -15.14 10.48 -13.21
C ARG A 64 -16.05 10.96 -14.34
N ARG A 65 -16.47 12.23 -14.28
CA ARG A 65 -17.43 12.79 -15.25
C ARG A 65 -16.80 13.22 -16.58
N LYS A 66 -15.59 13.79 -16.54
CA LYS A 66 -14.97 14.41 -17.73
C LYS A 66 -13.96 13.50 -18.42
N ILE A 67 -13.39 12.54 -17.69
CA ILE A 67 -12.40 11.60 -18.22
C ILE A 67 -13.07 10.23 -18.30
N SER A 68 -13.06 9.45 -17.20
CA SER A 68 -13.77 8.18 -17.09
C SER A 68 -13.65 7.62 -15.67
N GLU A 69 -14.48 6.61 -15.35
CA GLU A 69 -14.32 5.82 -14.12
C GLU A 69 -12.98 5.06 -14.12
N GLN A 70 -12.53 4.59 -15.29
CA GLN A 70 -11.24 3.93 -15.44
C GLN A 70 -10.08 4.87 -15.10
N ALA A 71 -10.14 6.14 -15.53
CA ALA A 71 -9.15 7.14 -15.18
C ALA A 71 -9.11 7.39 -13.66
N PHE A 72 -10.27 7.45 -13.01
CA PHE A 72 -10.32 7.57 -11.54
C PHE A 72 -9.64 6.39 -10.85
N ARG A 73 -9.93 5.15 -11.26
CA ARG A 73 -9.29 3.96 -10.69
C ARG A 73 -7.78 3.97 -10.88
N MET A 74 -7.33 4.40 -12.05
CA MET A 74 -5.90 4.49 -12.38
C MET A 74 -5.20 5.56 -11.53
N VAL A 75 -5.82 6.73 -11.36
CA VAL A 75 -5.33 7.81 -10.48
C VAL A 75 -5.29 7.38 -9.03
N TYR A 76 -6.37 6.75 -8.54
CA TYR A 76 -6.45 6.24 -7.18
C TYR A 76 -5.36 5.19 -6.93
N GLY A 77 -5.22 4.19 -7.79
CA GLY A 77 -4.16 3.19 -7.65
C GLY A 77 -2.76 3.78 -7.72
N ALA A 78 -2.50 4.74 -8.61
CA ALA A 78 -1.22 5.44 -8.69
C ALA A 78 -0.92 6.27 -7.43
N SER A 79 -1.94 6.88 -6.81
CA SER A 79 -1.79 7.67 -5.58
C SER A 79 -1.33 6.83 -4.39
N LEU A 80 -1.61 5.53 -4.39
CA LEU A 80 -1.21 4.62 -3.32
C LEU A 80 0.27 4.20 -3.44
N SER A 81 0.94 4.53 -4.54
CA SER A 81 2.33 4.14 -4.82
C SER A 81 3.32 4.70 -3.79
N CYS A 82 4.42 3.99 -3.56
CA CYS A 82 5.52 4.48 -2.71
C CYS A 82 6.41 5.54 -3.40
N GLN A 83 6.17 5.83 -4.68
CA GLN A 83 7.03 6.71 -5.48
C GLN A 83 6.70 8.18 -5.22
N ARG A 84 7.71 9.01 -4.91
CA ARG A 84 7.51 10.41 -4.51
C ARG A 84 6.94 11.29 -5.61
N GLU A 85 7.27 11.00 -6.87
CA GLU A 85 6.82 11.76 -8.04
C GLU A 85 5.40 11.40 -8.50
N LYS A 86 4.71 10.49 -7.79
CA LYS A 86 3.34 10.07 -8.12
C LYS A 86 2.37 11.25 -8.24
N LEU A 87 2.50 12.25 -7.37
CA LEU A 87 1.60 13.40 -7.34
C LEU A 87 1.73 14.26 -8.60
N ASP A 88 2.94 14.63 -9.00
CA ASP A 88 3.14 15.40 -10.24
C ASP A 88 2.74 14.55 -11.46
N ALA A 89 3.08 13.26 -11.49
CA ALA A 89 2.67 12.38 -12.58
C ALA A 89 1.14 12.31 -12.74
N ILE A 90 0.40 12.21 -11.63
CA ILE A 90 -1.07 12.29 -11.61
C ILE A 90 -1.53 13.63 -12.15
N TYR A 91 -0.95 14.74 -11.70
CA TYR A 91 -1.34 16.08 -12.18
C TYR A 91 -1.13 16.25 -13.68
N ARG A 92 0.02 15.83 -14.22
CA ARG A 92 0.31 15.86 -15.66
C ARG A 92 -0.65 14.99 -16.47
N PHE A 93 -0.95 13.79 -15.97
CA PHE A 93 -1.98 12.93 -16.55
C PHE A 93 -3.34 13.61 -16.58
N LEU A 94 -3.75 14.28 -15.49
CA LEU A 94 -5.03 14.97 -15.40
C LEU A 94 -5.13 16.14 -16.39
N ILE A 95 -4.05 16.90 -16.60
CA ILE A 95 -4.01 17.98 -17.61
C ILE A 95 -4.35 17.43 -19.00
N LEU A 96 -3.71 16.32 -19.39
CA LEU A 96 -4.01 15.65 -20.66
C LEU A 96 -5.44 15.07 -20.65
N GLY A 97 -5.82 14.41 -19.57
CA GLY A 97 -7.11 13.75 -19.42
C GLY A 97 -8.30 14.69 -19.53
N PHE A 98 -8.21 15.89 -18.96
CA PHE A 98 -9.28 16.90 -19.11
C PHE A 98 -9.32 17.56 -20.48
N HIS A 99 -8.25 17.46 -21.28
CA HIS A 99 -8.23 17.94 -22.65
C HIS A 99 -8.79 16.90 -23.64
N VAL A 100 -8.38 15.64 -23.49
CA VAL A 100 -8.72 14.55 -24.42
C VAL A 100 -10.02 13.83 -24.03
N GLY A 101 -10.33 13.74 -22.73
CA GLY A 101 -11.45 12.95 -22.22
C GLY A 101 -11.11 11.47 -22.05
N ALA A 102 -12.09 10.60 -22.27
CA ALA A 102 -12.02 9.18 -21.93
C ALA A 102 -10.87 8.42 -22.58
N GLU A 103 -10.52 8.76 -23.83
CA GLU A 103 -9.44 8.11 -24.59
C GLU A 103 -8.05 8.32 -23.98
N ALA A 104 -7.89 9.27 -23.06
CA ALA A 104 -6.61 9.56 -22.41
C ALA A 104 -6.00 8.35 -21.69
N VAL A 105 -6.81 7.40 -21.22
CA VAL A 105 -6.33 6.20 -20.53
C VAL A 105 -5.62 5.22 -21.47
N ASP A 106 -5.92 5.27 -22.77
CA ASP A 106 -5.37 4.35 -23.77
C ASP A 106 -4.14 4.92 -24.51
N LEU A 107 -3.81 6.20 -24.27
CA LEU A 107 -2.66 6.88 -24.86
C LEU A 107 -1.33 6.49 -24.18
N LEU A 108 -1.03 5.20 -24.10
CA LEU A 108 0.18 4.66 -23.45
C LEU A 108 1.50 5.12 -24.10
N GLY A 109 1.45 5.69 -25.31
CA GLY A 109 2.61 6.36 -25.92
C GLY A 109 2.97 7.69 -25.26
N ASN A 110 2.05 8.31 -24.52
CA ASN A 110 2.31 9.50 -23.73
C ASN A 110 3.04 9.14 -22.43
N GLU A 111 4.10 9.88 -22.11
CA GLU A 111 4.96 9.59 -20.94
C GLU A 111 4.20 9.60 -19.61
N TRP A 112 3.26 10.54 -19.43
CA TRP A 112 2.55 10.73 -18.17
C TRP A 112 1.44 9.70 -17.99
N VAL A 113 0.74 9.36 -19.08
CA VAL A 113 -0.24 8.25 -19.09
C VAL A 113 0.47 6.94 -18.75
N ASN A 114 1.58 6.64 -19.42
CA ASN A 114 2.38 5.45 -19.15
C ASN A 114 2.92 5.44 -17.72
N ARG A 115 3.37 6.60 -17.19
CA ARG A 115 3.86 6.68 -15.81
C ARG A 115 2.77 6.33 -14.80
N VAL A 116 1.60 6.95 -14.92
CA VAL A 116 0.46 6.68 -14.03
C VAL A 116 -0.01 5.23 -14.15
N PHE A 117 -0.06 4.68 -15.37
CA PHE A 117 -0.35 3.27 -15.62
C PHE A 117 0.65 2.33 -14.92
N GLN A 118 1.96 2.62 -15.00
CA GLN A 118 2.99 1.81 -14.34
C GLN A 118 2.90 1.88 -12.82
N LEU A 119 2.60 3.05 -12.25
CA LEU A 119 2.40 3.22 -10.81
C LEU A 119 1.21 2.38 -10.34
N ASP A 120 0.04 2.55 -10.96
CA ASP A 120 -1.16 1.78 -10.68
C ASP A 120 -0.92 0.26 -10.78
N ARG A 121 -0.29 -0.18 -11.88
CA ARG A 121 0.02 -1.60 -12.10
C ARG A 121 0.95 -2.17 -11.03
N LYS A 122 1.97 -1.42 -10.60
CA LYS A 122 2.90 -1.86 -9.53
C LYS A 122 2.17 -2.03 -8.20
N VAL A 123 1.33 -1.08 -7.82
CA VAL A 123 0.53 -1.14 -6.59
C VAL A 123 -0.42 -2.34 -6.63
N LYS A 124 -1.15 -2.55 -7.73
CA LYS A 124 -2.06 -3.69 -7.88
C LYS A 124 -1.34 -5.03 -7.84
N ASN A 125 -0.17 -5.13 -8.46
CA ASN A 125 0.65 -6.34 -8.40
C ASN A 125 1.10 -6.62 -6.96
N GLU A 126 1.54 -5.59 -6.23
CA GLU A 126 1.92 -5.71 -4.83
C GLU A 126 0.74 -6.17 -3.95
N ALA A 127 -0.43 -5.56 -4.11
CA ALA A 127 -1.66 -5.98 -3.43
C ALA A 127 -2.02 -7.44 -3.75
N HIS A 128 -1.87 -7.85 -5.01
CA HIS A 128 -2.09 -9.24 -5.43
C HIS A 128 -1.14 -10.22 -4.73
N TYR A 129 0.15 -9.89 -4.60
CA TYR A 129 1.10 -10.72 -3.85
C TYR A 129 0.72 -10.81 -2.38
N PHE A 130 0.37 -9.69 -1.74
CA PHE A 130 -0.04 -9.73 -0.33
C PHE A 130 -1.34 -10.50 -0.10
N ARG A 131 -2.25 -10.58 -1.08
CA ARG A 131 -3.42 -11.47 -1.01
C ARG A 131 -3.03 -12.95 -0.82
N GLU A 132 -1.91 -13.37 -1.39
CA GLU A 132 -1.41 -14.76 -1.30
C GLU A 132 -0.47 -14.97 -0.11
N PHE A 133 0.29 -13.93 0.27
CA PHE A 133 1.36 -14.04 1.27
C PHE A 133 0.96 -13.64 2.68
N THR A 134 -0.21 -13.01 2.87
CA THR A 134 -0.71 -12.68 4.21
C THR A 134 -0.88 -13.97 5.04
N ARG A 135 -0.37 -13.95 6.26
CA ARG A 135 -0.46 -15.05 7.23
C ARG A 135 -1.26 -14.56 8.41
N PHE A 136 -2.41 -15.20 8.64
CA PHE A 136 -3.18 -14.98 9.85
C PHE A 136 -2.62 -15.84 10.99
N SER A 137 -2.68 -15.26 12.16
CA SER A 137 -2.35 -15.83 13.47
C SER A 137 -3.53 -15.59 14.40
N SER A 138 -3.77 -16.47 15.37
CA SER A 138 -4.81 -16.24 16.37
C SER A 138 -4.26 -15.42 17.52
N VAL A 139 -5.08 -14.53 18.08
CA VAL A 139 -4.79 -13.93 19.39
C VAL A 139 -5.26 -14.90 20.48
N GLU A 140 -4.39 -15.24 21.44
CA GLU A 140 -4.75 -16.17 22.52
C GLU A 140 -5.93 -15.62 23.35
N GLY A 141 -6.94 -16.45 23.59
CA GLY A 141 -8.14 -16.09 24.36
C GLY A 141 -9.15 -15.18 23.63
N ARG A 142 -8.96 -14.91 22.33
CA ARG A 142 -9.92 -14.17 21.49
C ARG A 142 -10.08 -14.86 20.14
N GLU A 143 -11.31 -14.92 19.63
CA GLU A 143 -11.60 -15.37 18.26
C GLU A 143 -11.28 -14.27 17.23
N ILE A 144 -10.08 -13.68 17.31
CA ILE A 144 -9.64 -12.62 16.40
C ILE A 144 -8.38 -13.10 15.68
N LEU A 145 -8.47 -13.11 14.34
CA LEU A 145 -7.35 -13.36 13.46
C LEU A 145 -6.57 -12.06 13.26
N TRP A 146 -5.26 -12.10 13.33
CA TRP A 146 -4.46 -10.92 13.02
C TRP A 146 -3.31 -11.28 12.07
N ALA A 147 -2.93 -10.33 11.24
CA ALA A 147 -1.85 -10.48 10.28
C ALA A 147 -1.00 -9.21 10.21
N LYS A 148 0.30 -9.39 10.06
CA LYS A 148 1.27 -8.31 9.87
C LYS A 148 1.82 -8.29 8.46
N ILE A 149 1.72 -7.15 7.78
CA ILE A 149 2.29 -6.91 6.46
C ILE A 149 3.21 -5.69 6.48
N GLN A 150 4.08 -5.60 5.48
CA GLN A 150 4.96 -4.44 5.31
C GLN A 150 5.16 -4.16 3.80
N PRO A 151 4.08 -3.74 3.10
CA PRO A 151 4.16 -3.36 1.71
C PRO A 151 4.93 -2.05 1.53
N LYS A 152 5.56 -1.89 0.37
CA LYS A 152 6.15 -0.62 -0.05
C LYS A 152 5.09 0.41 -0.33
N SER A 153 3.98 0.06 -0.98
CA SER A 153 2.87 0.94 -1.32
C SER A 153 1.70 0.81 -0.34
N GLU A 154 0.80 1.79 -0.29
CA GLU A 154 -0.39 1.75 0.57
C GLU A 154 -1.46 0.85 -0.04
N ILE A 155 -1.44 -0.44 0.31
CA ILE A 155 -2.32 -1.43 -0.34
C ILE A 155 -3.53 -1.86 0.49
N LEU A 156 -3.68 -1.40 1.74
CA LEU A 156 -4.74 -1.89 2.64
C LEU A 156 -6.13 -1.75 2.03
N THR A 157 -6.42 -0.63 1.36
CA THR A 157 -7.69 -0.37 0.67
C THR A 157 -7.95 -1.31 -0.50
N LEU A 158 -6.91 -1.89 -1.10
CA LEU A 158 -7.01 -2.87 -2.19
C LEU A 158 -7.00 -4.31 -1.67
N LEU A 159 -6.34 -4.54 -0.53
CA LEU A 159 -6.13 -5.85 0.05
C LEU A 159 -7.33 -6.30 0.89
N ALA A 160 -7.81 -5.45 1.80
CA ALA A 160 -8.86 -5.76 2.77
C ALA A 160 -10.18 -6.28 2.15
N PRO A 161 -10.68 -5.75 1.01
CA PRO A 161 -11.90 -6.27 0.40
C PRO A 161 -11.83 -7.77 0.07
N ASN A 162 -10.67 -8.28 -0.35
CA ASN A 162 -10.51 -9.71 -0.67
C ASN A 162 -10.67 -10.61 0.56
N PHE A 163 -10.33 -10.11 1.75
CA PHE A 163 -10.47 -10.88 3.00
C PHE A 163 -11.87 -10.75 3.58
N SER A 164 -12.48 -9.56 3.52
CA SER A 164 -13.89 -9.36 3.91
C SER A 164 -14.83 -10.26 3.10
N ASP A 165 -14.63 -10.35 1.78
CA ASP A 165 -15.44 -11.22 0.90
C ASP A 165 -15.25 -12.72 1.20
N ARG A 166 -14.06 -13.13 1.67
CA ARG A 166 -13.70 -14.54 1.88
C ARG A 166 -13.96 -15.06 3.28
N MET A 167 -13.89 -14.17 4.27
CA MET A 167 -14.03 -14.48 5.69
C MET A 167 -14.98 -13.46 6.34
N PRO A 168 -16.25 -13.38 5.89
CA PRO A 168 -17.18 -12.34 6.32
C PRO A 168 -17.60 -12.50 7.79
N SER A 169 -17.61 -13.72 8.33
CA SER A 169 -18.01 -13.99 9.72
C SER A 169 -16.83 -14.11 10.68
N GLU A 170 -15.60 -13.84 10.20
CA GLU A 170 -14.40 -13.88 11.03
C GLU A 170 -14.02 -12.46 11.48
N ALA A 171 -13.65 -12.30 12.75
CA ALA A 171 -13.03 -11.07 13.22
C ALA A 171 -11.57 -11.06 12.79
N TRP A 172 -11.13 -10.05 12.04
CA TRP A 172 -9.73 -9.97 11.63
C TRP A 172 -9.13 -8.57 11.62
N ILE A 173 -7.80 -8.51 11.80
CA ILE A 173 -6.99 -7.30 11.75
C ILE A 173 -5.80 -7.52 10.82
N ILE A 174 -5.63 -6.68 9.80
CA ILE A 174 -4.43 -6.66 8.95
C ILE A 174 -3.68 -5.35 9.19
N VAL A 175 -2.47 -5.46 9.73
CA VAL A 175 -1.62 -4.31 10.08
C VAL A 175 -0.55 -4.09 9.03
N ASP A 176 -0.47 -2.88 8.46
CA ASP A 176 0.71 -2.39 7.75
C ASP A 176 1.69 -1.75 8.76
N GLU A 177 2.72 -2.52 9.14
CA GLU A 177 3.78 -2.09 10.06
C GLU A 177 4.55 -0.87 9.54
N GLY A 178 4.69 -0.73 8.22
CA GLY A 178 5.44 0.39 7.63
C GLY A 178 4.73 1.73 7.78
N ARG A 179 3.39 1.72 7.81
CA ARG A 179 2.55 2.93 7.91
C ARG A 179 1.85 3.09 9.24
N MET A 180 1.90 2.08 10.11
CA MET A 180 1.16 2.03 11.37
C MET A 180 -0.34 2.25 11.14
N THR A 181 -0.87 1.61 10.10
CA THR A 181 -2.30 1.58 9.77
C THR A 181 -2.80 0.15 9.78
N ALA A 182 -4.08 -0.03 10.09
CA ALA A 182 -4.72 -1.33 10.15
C ALA A 182 -6.07 -1.32 9.44
N ALA A 183 -6.37 -2.41 8.75
CA ALA A 183 -7.72 -2.76 8.36
C ALA A 183 -8.30 -3.67 9.45
N VAL A 184 -9.44 -3.27 10.02
CA VAL A 184 -10.14 -3.98 11.08
C VAL A 184 -11.50 -4.39 10.57
N HIS A 185 -11.83 -5.66 10.71
CA HIS A 185 -13.09 -6.24 10.26
C HIS A 185 -13.77 -6.95 11.43
N PRO A 186 -14.87 -6.39 11.96
CA PRO A 186 -15.76 -7.11 12.84
C PRO A 186 -16.52 -8.22 12.08
N PRO A 187 -16.93 -9.31 12.74
CA PRO A 187 -17.75 -10.35 12.11
C PRO A 187 -19.05 -9.78 11.56
N ASP A 188 -19.40 -10.17 10.34
CA ASP A 188 -20.63 -9.82 9.63
C ASP A 188 -20.84 -8.29 9.43
N GLU A 189 -19.77 -7.51 9.52
CA GLU A 189 -19.76 -6.04 9.34
C GLU A 189 -18.75 -5.59 8.27
N GLU A 190 -18.88 -4.35 7.81
CA GLU A 190 -17.88 -3.76 6.91
C GLU A 190 -16.56 -3.49 7.65
N PHE A 191 -15.43 -3.74 6.97
CA PHE A 191 -14.13 -3.36 7.51
C PHE A 191 -13.95 -1.84 7.52
N TYR A 192 -13.12 -1.35 8.44
CA TYR A 192 -12.70 0.05 8.48
C TYR A 192 -11.18 0.16 8.62
N LEU A 193 -10.64 1.32 8.26
CA LEU A 193 -9.21 1.63 8.41
C LEU A 193 -8.99 2.51 9.63
N THR A 194 -7.95 2.21 10.40
CA THR A 194 -7.53 3.02 11.55
C THR A 194 -6.01 3.17 11.59
N LYS A 195 -5.54 4.24 12.22
CA LYS A 195 -4.14 4.32 12.66
C LYS A 195 -3.98 3.48 13.93
N ILE A 196 -2.78 2.94 14.12
CA ILE A 196 -2.39 2.22 15.32
C ILE A 196 -1.09 2.82 15.88
N THR A 197 -0.87 2.64 17.17
CA THR A 197 0.34 3.05 17.89
C THR A 197 1.35 1.90 17.94
N GLY A 198 2.62 2.24 18.20
CA GLY A 198 3.65 1.23 18.45
C GLY A 198 3.35 0.36 19.67
N GLU A 199 2.68 0.90 20.68
CA GLU A 199 2.26 0.16 21.87
C GLU A 199 1.19 -0.89 21.55
N GLU A 200 0.19 -0.53 20.75
CA GLU A 200 -0.84 -1.45 20.26
C GLU A 200 -0.22 -2.56 19.39
N LEU A 201 0.69 -2.21 18.48
CA LEU A 201 1.41 -3.21 17.69
C LEU A 201 2.20 -4.18 18.58
N ASN A 202 2.97 -3.67 19.53
CA ASN A 202 3.74 -4.49 20.47
C ASN A 202 2.85 -5.37 21.35
N ALA A 203 1.64 -4.91 21.70
CA ALA A 203 0.67 -5.72 22.42
C ALA A 203 0.16 -6.91 21.59
N MET A 204 -0.16 -6.69 20.31
CA MET A 204 -0.55 -7.77 19.39
C MET A 204 0.58 -8.78 19.17
N GLU A 205 1.82 -8.29 19.01
CA GLU A 205 2.99 -9.17 18.84
C GLU A 205 3.30 -10.02 20.07
N ARG A 206 3.11 -9.50 21.29
CA ARG A 206 3.30 -10.30 22.52
C ARG A 206 2.26 -11.39 22.68
N SER A 207 1.03 -11.18 22.21
CA SER A 207 0.01 -12.25 22.20
C SER A 207 0.30 -13.39 21.22
N TYR A 208 1.30 -13.24 20.34
CA TYR A 208 1.73 -14.25 19.37
C TYR A 208 2.79 -15.23 19.89
N GLU A 209 3.57 -14.87 20.93
CA GLU A 209 4.67 -15.73 21.42
C GLU A 209 4.18 -16.95 22.23
N VAL A 210 2.90 -17.03 22.56
CA VAL A 210 2.30 -18.14 23.31
C VAL A 210 1.57 -19.08 22.35
N SER A 211 2.28 -20.14 21.91
CA SER A 211 1.74 -21.34 21.24
C SER A 211 0.61 -21.12 20.21
N ASP A 212 0.84 -20.33 19.17
CA ASP A 212 -0.13 -20.17 18.06
C ASP A 212 -0.23 -21.46 17.20
N PRO A 213 -1.38 -22.16 17.18
CA PRO A 213 -1.56 -23.35 16.36
C PRO A 213 -1.46 -23.08 14.85
N TYR A 214 -1.70 -21.84 14.40
CA TYR A 214 -1.64 -21.49 12.98
C TYR A 214 -0.22 -21.47 12.43
N VAL A 215 0.80 -21.19 13.25
CA VAL A 215 2.21 -21.25 12.83
C VAL A 215 2.60 -22.67 12.39
N GLY A 216 2.20 -23.67 13.16
CA GLY A 216 2.44 -25.08 12.83
C GLY A 216 1.71 -25.51 11.56
N LEU A 217 0.48 -25.03 11.37
CA LEU A 217 -0.31 -25.28 10.16
C LEU A 217 0.35 -24.68 8.92
N TRP A 218 0.83 -23.43 8.98
CA TRP A 218 1.52 -22.78 7.87
C TRP A 218 2.79 -23.51 7.46
N LYS A 219 3.63 -23.91 8.43
CA LYS A 219 4.83 -24.72 8.17
C LYS A 219 4.46 -26.05 7.52
N SER A 220 3.48 -26.76 8.09
CA SER A 220 3.04 -28.07 7.58
C SER A 220 2.49 -27.96 6.16
N PHE A 221 1.65 -26.95 5.90
CA PHE A 221 1.11 -26.67 4.57
C PHE A 221 2.22 -26.39 3.57
N PHE A 222 3.16 -25.49 3.91
CA PHE A 222 4.28 -25.13 3.03
C PHE A 222 5.15 -26.33 2.65
N HIS A 223 5.43 -27.23 3.61
CA HIS A 223 6.19 -28.44 3.35
C HIS A 223 5.38 -29.49 2.58
N ALA A 224 4.10 -29.67 2.89
CA ALA A 224 3.25 -30.68 2.27
C ALA A 224 2.98 -30.42 0.78
N ILE A 225 2.83 -29.16 0.38
CA ILE A 225 2.63 -28.79 -1.04
C ILE A 225 3.95 -28.73 -1.84
N GLY A 226 5.09 -28.73 -1.14
CA GLY A 226 6.41 -28.63 -1.76
C GLY A 226 6.81 -29.92 -2.46
N ILE A 227 6.90 -29.89 -3.79
CA ILE A 227 7.46 -31.00 -4.57
C ILE A 227 8.98 -30.86 -4.59
N GLU A 228 9.69 -31.70 -3.85
CA GLU A 228 11.15 -31.62 -3.66
C GLU A 228 11.92 -31.61 -4.99
N GLN A 229 11.46 -32.41 -5.95
CA GLN A 229 12.05 -32.50 -7.30
C GLN A 229 11.88 -31.21 -8.13
N ARG A 230 11.00 -30.29 -7.72
CA ARG A 230 10.76 -28.98 -8.36
C ARG A 230 11.40 -27.82 -7.60
N ARG A 231 12.21 -28.11 -6.57
CA ARG A 231 12.85 -27.09 -5.75
C ARG A 231 13.85 -26.27 -6.57
N ASN A 232 13.47 -25.04 -6.89
CA ASN A 232 14.34 -24.07 -7.55
C ASN A 232 14.37 -22.75 -6.76
N PRO A 233 15.38 -22.55 -5.88
CA PRO A 233 15.49 -21.35 -5.05
C PRO A 233 15.63 -20.05 -5.85
N LYS A 234 16.24 -20.09 -7.05
CA LYS A 234 16.38 -18.91 -7.91
C LYS A 234 15.00 -18.49 -8.45
N CYS A 235 14.24 -19.43 -8.99
CA CYS A 235 12.88 -19.18 -9.49
C CYS A 235 11.94 -18.73 -8.36
N GLN A 236 12.01 -19.39 -7.20
CA GLN A 236 11.21 -19.00 -6.03
C GLN A 236 11.53 -17.58 -5.55
N ARG A 237 12.78 -17.11 -5.64
CA ARG A 237 13.14 -15.73 -5.29
C ARG A 237 12.64 -14.70 -6.30
N THR A 238 12.40 -15.09 -7.54
CA THR A 238 11.74 -14.24 -8.54
C THR A 238 10.24 -14.12 -8.28
N MET A 239 9.57 -15.23 -7.96
CA MET A 239 8.12 -15.26 -7.70
C MET A 239 7.75 -14.75 -6.31
N MET A 240 8.61 -14.96 -5.32
CA MET A 240 8.44 -14.54 -3.94
C MET A 240 9.75 -13.89 -3.44
N PRO A 241 9.98 -12.61 -3.80
CA PRO A 241 11.12 -11.83 -3.36
C PRO A 241 11.33 -11.89 -1.84
N LEU A 242 12.59 -11.85 -1.40
CA LEU A 242 12.96 -12.04 0.00
C LEU A 242 12.28 -11.06 0.97
N TRP A 243 12.03 -9.83 0.52
CA TRP A 243 11.44 -8.80 1.37
C TRP A 243 9.97 -9.09 1.73
N TYR A 244 9.21 -9.84 0.91
CA TYR A 244 7.86 -10.32 1.26
C TYR A 244 7.90 -11.38 2.37
N ARG A 245 9.03 -12.08 2.54
CA ARG A 245 9.15 -13.22 3.46
C ARG A 245 9.30 -12.84 4.93
N ARG A 246 9.55 -11.55 5.22
CA ARG A 246 9.81 -11.06 6.59
C ARG A 246 8.71 -11.42 7.60
N ASN A 247 7.46 -11.43 7.13
CA ASN A 247 6.29 -11.73 7.96
C ASN A 247 5.71 -13.13 7.71
N MET A 248 6.44 -14.00 7.01
CA MET A 248 6.02 -15.37 6.73
C MET A 248 6.66 -16.32 7.76
N THR A 249 5.82 -17.04 8.49
CA THR A 249 6.22 -17.86 9.64
C THR A 249 7.09 -19.05 9.24
N GLU A 250 6.90 -19.58 8.03
CA GLU A 250 7.68 -20.68 7.44
C GLU A 250 9.13 -20.30 7.07
N PHE A 251 9.45 -19.00 7.00
CA PHE A 251 10.79 -18.49 6.69
C PHE A 251 11.51 -17.90 7.90
N ARG A 252 10.88 -17.87 9.08
CA ARG A 252 11.53 -17.48 10.33
C ARG A 252 12.34 -18.68 10.84
N GLU A 253 13.66 -18.53 10.97
CA GLU A 253 14.50 -19.54 11.60
C GLU A 253 14.02 -19.76 13.04
N GLU A 254 13.79 -21.02 13.42
CA GLU A 254 13.73 -21.36 14.84
C GLU A 254 15.11 -21.06 15.41
N ASN A 255 15.21 -20.12 16.33
CA ASN A 255 16.36 -20.03 17.23
C ASN A 255 16.36 -21.30 18.09
N SER A 256 16.77 -22.44 17.51
CA SER A 256 17.14 -23.63 18.24
C SER A 256 18.39 -23.26 19.04
N GLY A 257 18.22 -23.14 20.36
CA GLY A 257 19.26 -22.78 21.30
C GLY A 257 20.53 -23.59 21.07
N GLY A 258 21.54 -22.94 20.49
CA GLY A 258 22.89 -23.47 20.40
C GLY A 258 23.51 -23.53 21.78
N VAL A 259 23.52 -24.72 22.36
CA VAL A 259 24.33 -25.10 23.52
C VAL A 259 25.74 -24.54 23.33
N ARG A 260 26.16 -23.65 24.23
CA ARG A 260 27.57 -23.27 24.40
C ARG A 260 28.37 -24.55 24.63
N ALA A 261 29.12 -24.99 23.63
CA ALA A 261 30.21 -25.93 23.82
C ALA A 261 31.21 -25.28 24.79
N LYS A 262 31.21 -25.75 26.04
CA LYS A 262 32.33 -25.54 26.96
C LYS A 262 33.55 -26.23 26.36
N GLY A 263 34.49 -25.44 25.84
CA GLY A 263 35.85 -25.92 25.62
C GLY A 263 36.52 -26.10 26.97
N ASN A 264 36.71 -27.36 27.37
CA ASN A 264 37.61 -27.76 28.43
C ASN A 264 38.91 -28.24 27.78
N GLY A 265 40.04 -27.82 28.36
CA GLY A 265 41.31 -28.58 28.41
C GLY A 265 42.13 -28.63 27.15
#